data_AF-A0A659SCD6-F1
#
_entry.id   AF-A0A659SCD6-F1
#
_cell.length_a   1.000
_cell.length_b   1.000
_cell.length_c   1.000
_cell.angle_alpha   90.00
_cell.angle_beta   90.00
_cell.angle_gamma   90.00
#
_symmetry.space_group_name_H-M   'P 1'
#
loop_
_entity.id
_entity.type
_entity.pdbx_description
1 polymer ?
#
loop_
_entity_poly.entity_id
_entity_poly.type
_entity_poly.pdbx_seq_one_letter_code
_entity_poly.pdbx_strand_id
1 'polypeptide(L)'
;NNAVRRYLVQVLNAQIAALAKCQDESGLWHTLLDDPHSYLEASATAGFAYGILKAVRKRYVGRHYAQVAEKAIRGIVKHISPEGELLQTSFGTGMGHDLDFYRHIPLTSMPYGQAMAMLCLTEYLRNYF
;
A
#
# COMPACT_ATOMS: atom_id res chain seq x y z
N ASN A 1 14.67 18.39 18.08
CA ASN A 1 15.86 17.98 17.29
C ASN A 1 16.29 16.59 17.77
N ASN A 2 15.59 15.53 17.37
CA ASN A 2 15.81 14.17 17.89
C ASN A 2 16.43 13.29 16.77
N ALA A 3 17.60 12.69 17.05
CA ALA A 3 18.35 11.89 16.09
C ALA A 3 17.57 10.65 15.61
N VAL A 4 16.88 9.96 16.53
CA VAL A 4 16.03 8.80 16.21
C VAL A 4 14.90 9.20 15.28
N ARG A 5 14.22 10.32 15.53
CA ARG A 5 13.20 10.85 14.62
C ARG A 5 13.75 11.07 13.21
N ARG A 6 14.93 11.68 13.09
CA ARG A 6 15.56 11.91 11.78
C ARG A 6 15.85 10.60 11.07
N TYR A 7 16.41 9.62 11.77
CA TYR A 7 16.71 8.30 11.21
C TYR A 7 15.44 7.59 10.72
N LEU A 8 14.38 7.53 11.54
CA LEU A 8 13.11 6.88 11.16
C LEU A 8 12.44 7.56 9.95
N VAL A 9 12.52 8.89 9.84
CA VAL A 9 12.03 9.60 8.65
C VAL A 9 12.84 9.25 7.41
N GLN A 10 14.16 9.05 7.52
CA GLN A 10 15.00 8.63 6.39
C GLN A 10 14.68 7.19 5.97
N VAL A 11 14.48 6.27 6.93
CA VAL A 11 14.06 4.89 6.64
C VAL A 11 12.73 4.88 5.90
N LEU A 12 11.74 5.64 6.39
CA LEU A 12 10.44 5.80 5.73
C LEU A 12 10.59 6.36 4.31
N ASN A 13 11.38 7.42 4.13
CA ASN A 13 11.58 8.04 2.83
C ASN A 13 12.27 7.09 1.83
N ALA A 14 13.23 6.29 2.29
CA ALA A 14 13.90 5.27 1.46
C ALA A 14 12.93 4.17 1.02
N GLN A 15 12.08 3.68 1.92
CA GLN A 15 11.05 2.69 1.59
C GLN A 15 10.04 3.24 0.57
N ILE A 16 9.52 4.45 0.79
CA ILE A 16 8.58 5.10 -0.14
C ILE A 16 9.23 5.33 -1.51
N ALA A 17 10.51 5.72 -1.55
CA ALA A 17 11.25 5.88 -2.81
C ALA A 17 11.37 4.56 -3.58
N ALA A 18 11.56 3.43 -2.89
CA ALA A 18 11.60 2.11 -3.52
C ALA A 18 10.22 1.69 -4.01
N LEU A 19 9.18 1.84 -3.18
CA LEU A 19 7.79 1.53 -3.56
C LEU A 19 7.35 2.33 -4.80
N ALA A 20 7.70 3.62 -4.89
CA ALA A 20 7.38 4.45 -6.05
C ALA A 20 7.97 3.91 -7.37
N LYS A 21 9.08 3.16 -7.33
CA LYS A 21 9.72 2.59 -8.52
C LYS A 21 9.07 1.29 -8.99
N CYS A 22 8.44 0.54 -8.10
CA CYS A 22 7.81 -0.74 -8.41
C CYS A 22 6.28 -0.72 -8.33
N GLN A 23 5.67 0.47 -8.32
CA GLN A 23 4.21 0.59 -8.41
C GLN A 23 3.74 0.23 -9.82
N ASP A 24 2.82 -0.72 -9.91
CA ASP A 24 2.23 -1.15 -11.17
C ASP A 24 1.39 -0.03 -11.83
N GLU A 25 1.14 -0.13 -13.13
CA GLU A 25 0.32 0.80 -13.90
C GLU A 25 -1.11 0.94 -13.35
N SER A 26 -1.68 -0.11 -12.78
CA SER A 26 -2.98 -0.08 -12.09
C SER A 26 -2.99 0.80 -10.84
N GLY A 27 -1.82 1.06 -10.25
CA GLY A 27 -1.65 1.73 -8.96
C GLY A 27 -1.46 0.79 -7.78
N LEU A 28 -1.66 -0.53 -7.97
CA LEU A 28 -1.36 -1.54 -6.95
C LEU A 28 0.14 -1.86 -6.90
N TRP A 29 0.51 -2.69 -5.92
CA TRP A 29 1.81 -3.35 -5.86
C TRP A 29 1.65 -4.86 -5.98
N HIS A 30 2.69 -5.48 -6.52
CA HIS A 30 2.86 -6.93 -6.57
C HIS A 30 3.10 -7.50 -5.15
N THR A 31 2.61 -8.71 -4.88
CA THR A 31 2.75 -9.35 -3.56
C THR A 31 4.22 -9.58 -3.17
N LEU A 32 5.06 -9.89 -4.17
CA LEU A 32 6.51 -9.78 -4.09
C LEU A 32 6.91 -8.49 -4.81
N LEU A 33 7.36 -7.48 -4.06
CA LEU A 33 7.50 -6.10 -4.55
C LEU A 33 8.47 -5.94 -5.73
N ASP A 34 9.47 -6.81 -5.84
CA ASP A 34 10.50 -6.81 -6.88
C ASP A 34 10.28 -7.89 -7.95
N ASP A 35 9.16 -8.61 -7.89
CA ASP A 35 8.75 -9.59 -8.88
C ASP A 35 7.46 -9.16 -9.59
N PRO A 36 7.56 -8.53 -10.78
CA PRO A 36 6.40 -8.05 -11.54
C PRO A 36 5.54 -9.18 -12.11
N HIS A 37 5.97 -10.45 -11.98
CA HIS A 37 5.16 -11.59 -12.41
C HIS A 37 4.30 -12.16 -11.27
N SER A 38 4.55 -11.76 -10.02
CA SER A 38 3.67 -12.10 -8.90
C SER A 38 2.35 -11.32 -8.99
N TYR A 39 1.27 -11.79 -8.36
CA TYR A 39 -0.02 -11.13 -8.50
C TYR A 39 -0.06 -9.75 -7.79
N LEU A 40 -0.94 -8.86 -8.25
CA LEU A 40 -1.21 -7.59 -7.59
C LEU A 40 -2.07 -7.77 -6.34
N GLU A 41 -1.69 -7.12 -5.24
CA GLU A 41 -2.30 -7.32 -3.92
C GLU A 41 -2.82 -5.99 -3.34
N ALA A 42 -4.11 -5.96 -3.01
CA ALA A 42 -4.83 -4.75 -2.66
C ALA A 42 -4.66 -4.32 -1.20
N SER A 43 -4.53 -5.24 -0.25
CA SER A 43 -4.47 -4.86 1.17
C SER A 43 -3.15 -4.18 1.55
N ALA A 44 -2.03 -4.66 1.01
CA ALA A 44 -0.72 -4.04 1.08
C ALA A 44 -0.73 -2.69 0.36
N THR A 45 -1.34 -2.62 -0.83
CA THR A 45 -1.53 -1.36 -1.56
C THR A 45 -2.27 -0.32 -0.71
N ALA A 46 -3.33 -0.70 0.01
CA ALA A 46 -4.06 0.19 0.91
C ALA A 46 -3.16 0.67 2.07
N GLY A 47 -2.33 -0.23 2.62
CA GLY A 47 -1.33 0.14 3.64
C GLY A 47 -0.30 1.13 3.16
N PHE A 48 0.27 0.91 1.97
CA PHE A 48 1.20 1.85 1.36
C PHE A 48 0.53 3.19 1.07
N ALA A 49 -0.68 3.19 0.53
CA ALA A 49 -1.45 4.41 0.28
C ALA A 49 -1.64 5.21 1.58
N TYR A 50 -2.10 4.57 2.66
CA TYR A 50 -2.22 5.22 3.98
C TYR A 50 -0.90 5.81 4.46
N GLY A 51 0.17 5.01 4.45
CA GLY A 51 1.48 5.41 4.94
C GLY A 51 2.05 6.61 4.18
N ILE A 52 1.95 6.60 2.85
CA ILE A 52 2.43 7.66 1.97
C ILE A 52 1.59 8.93 2.16
N LEU A 53 0.24 8.84 2.16
CA LEU A 53 -0.64 9.98 2.41
C LEU A 53 -0.32 10.65 3.74
N LYS A 54 -0.21 9.84 4.80
CA LYS A 54 0.11 10.30 6.15
C LYS A 54 1.48 10.97 6.21
N ALA A 55 2.49 10.37 5.57
CA ALA A 55 3.84 10.91 5.53
C ALA A 55 3.91 12.25 4.79
N VAL A 56 3.19 12.38 3.67
CA VAL A 56 3.07 13.63 2.91
C VAL A 56 2.38 14.71 3.74
N ARG A 57 1.20 14.42 4.32
CA ARG A 57 0.44 15.38 5.13
C ARG A 57 1.23 15.87 6.34
N LYS A 58 1.95 14.96 6.99
CA LYS A 58 2.81 15.29 8.14
C LYS A 58 4.15 15.93 7.75
N ARG A 59 4.39 16.11 6.43
CA ARG A 59 5.61 16.70 5.86
C ARG A 59 6.87 15.94 6.28
N TYR A 60 6.77 14.61 6.40
CA TYR A 60 7.91 13.74 6.65
C TYR A 60 8.66 13.43 5.37
N VAL A 61 7.94 13.33 4.25
CA VAL A 61 8.49 13.08 2.91
C VAL A 61 8.05 14.17 1.93
N GLY A 62 8.66 14.19 0.74
CA GLY A 62 8.37 15.17 -0.29
C GLY A 62 6.93 15.09 -0.82
N ARG A 63 6.35 16.24 -1.18
CA ARG A 63 4.97 16.33 -1.71
C ARG A 63 4.77 15.59 -3.04
N HIS A 64 5.84 15.33 -3.80
CA HIS A 64 5.77 14.61 -5.07
C HIS A 64 5.24 13.17 -4.89
N TYR A 65 5.42 12.55 -3.72
CA TYR A 65 4.85 11.22 -3.44
C TYR A 65 3.32 11.22 -3.32
N ALA A 66 2.66 12.39 -3.28
CA ALA A 66 1.21 12.46 -3.33
C ALA A 66 0.63 11.78 -4.58
N GLN A 67 1.34 11.87 -5.73
CA GLN A 67 0.89 11.24 -6.97
C GLN A 67 0.93 9.70 -6.89
N VAL A 68 1.93 9.14 -6.21
CA VAL A 68 2.07 7.69 -5.97
C VAL A 68 0.89 7.20 -5.13
N ALA A 69 0.59 7.92 -4.04
CA ALA A 69 -0.57 7.62 -3.20
C ALA A 69 -1.91 7.78 -3.92
N GLU A 70 -2.07 8.85 -4.71
CA GLU A 70 -3.28 9.11 -5.49
C GLU A 70 -3.58 7.98 -6.48
N LYS A 71 -2.53 7.49 -7.17
CA LYS A 71 -2.63 6.34 -8.08
C LYS A 71 -3.07 5.09 -7.32
N ALA A 72 -2.50 4.86 -6.13
CA ALA A 72 -2.88 3.74 -5.27
C ALA A 72 -4.34 3.83 -4.81
N ILE A 73 -4.80 5.00 -4.37
CA ILE A 73 -6.21 5.22 -3.97
C ILE A 73 -7.17 4.91 -5.12
N ARG A 74 -6.86 5.33 -6.35
CA ARG A 74 -7.66 4.98 -7.53
C ARG A 74 -7.69 3.48 -7.77
N GLY A 75 -6.56 2.80 -7.59
CA GLY A 75 -6.47 1.34 -7.63
C GLY A 75 -7.36 0.68 -6.57
N ILE A 76 -7.28 1.13 -5.31
CA ILE A 76 -8.09 0.61 -4.20
C ILE A 76 -9.58 0.80 -4.45
N VAL A 77 -10.03 2.00 -4.83
CA VAL A 77 -11.46 2.28 -5.07
C VAL A 77 -12.02 1.39 -6.19
N LYS A 78 -11.24 1.10 -7.24
CA LYS A 78 -11.64 0.18 -8.31
C LYS A 78 -11.80 -1.27 -7.86
N HIS A 79 -11.16 -1.67 -6.76
CA HIS A 79 -11.21 -3.03 -6.22
C HIS A 79 -12.16 -3.17 -5.02
N ILE A 80 -12.92 -2.13 -4.68
CA ILE A 80 -14.00 -2.24 -3.70
C ILE A 80 -15.28 -2.64 -4.44
N SER A 81 -15.85 -3.79 -4.07
CA SER A 81 -17.10 -4.29 -4.65
C SER A 81 -18.30 -3.42 -4.20
N PRO A 82 -19.47 -3.55 -4.87
CA PRO A 82 -20.70 -2.88 -4.43
C PRO A 82 -21.13 -3.22 -3.00
N GLU A 83 -20.75 -4.39 -2.49
CA GLU A 83 -21.02 -4.86 -1.13
C GLU A 83 -20.00 -4.32 -0.10
N GLY A 84 -18.99 -3.57 -0.56
CA GLY A 84 -17.93 -3.01 0.28
C GLY A 84 -16.76 -3.97 0.52
N GLU A 85 -16.63 -5.04 -0.26
CA GLU A 85 -15.51 -5.96 -0.16
C GLU A 85 -14.27 -5.42 -0.88
N LEU A 86 -13.10 -5.42 -0.21
CA LEU A 86 -11.84 -5.19 -0.92
C LEU A 86 -11.37 -6.49 -1.59
N LEU A 87 -11.57 -6.55 -2.90
CA LEU A 87 -11.12 -7.65 -3.76
C LEU A 87 -9.59 -7.63 -3.92
N GLN A 88 -9.03 -8.68 -4.55
CA GLN A 88 -7.57 -8.83 -4.77
C GLN A 88 -6.76 -8.79 -3.47
N THR A 89 -7.33 -9.28 -2.37
CA THR A 89 -6.64 -9.39 -1.08
C THR A 89 -6.05 -10.78 -0.91
N SER A 90 -4.77 -10.87 -0.54
CA SER A 90 -4.13 -12.17 -0.24
C SER A 90 -4.69 -12.78 1.04
N PHE A 91 -4.69 -14.11 1.17
CA PHE A 91 -5.06 -14.81 2.39
C PHE A 91 -3.99 -14.70 3.51
N GLY A 92 -4.32 -15.21 4.71
CA GLY A 92 -3.42 -15.22 5.85
C GLY A 92 -2.08 -15.88 5.51
N THR A 93 -1.00 -15.10 5.57
CA THR A 93 0.32 -15.49 5.06
C THR A 93 1.31 -15.68 6.21
N GLY A 94 1.86 -16.89 6.34
CA GLY A 94 2.95 -17.20 7.28
C GLY A 94 4.34 -16.86 6.71
N MET A 95 5.40 -17.30 7.40
CA MET A 95 6.75 -17.22 6.84
C MET A 95 6.97 -18.35 5.83
N GLY A 96 7.24 -18.01 4.57
CA GLY A 96 7.56 -18.96 3.52
C GLY A 96 9.03 -19.39 3.55
N HIS A 97 9.32 -20.56 3.00
CA HIS A 97 10.70 -21.06 2.83
C HIS A 97 11.29 -20.73 1.45
N ASP A 98 10.44 -20.33 0.51
CA ASP A 98 10.79 -19.93 -0.86
C ASP A 98 9.82 -18.84 -1.35
N LEU A 99 10.10 -18.29 -2.53
CA LEU A 99 9.27 -17.24 -3.13
C LEU A 99 7.96 -17.78 -3.73
N ASP A 100 7.94 -19.04 -4.15
CA ASP A 100 6.74 -19.66 -4.75
C ASP A 100 5.63 -19.80 -3.73
N PHE A 101 5.95 -20.00 -2.45
CA PHE A 101 5.01 -19.91 -1.34
C PHE A 101 4.15 -18.63 -1.42
N TYR A 102 4.80 -17.47 -1.60
CA TYR A 102 4.13 -16.17 -1.65
C TYR A 102 3.36 -15.97 -2.97
N ARG A 103 3.89 -16.46 -4.09
CA ARG A 103 3.23 -16.36 -5.41
C ARG A 103 1.89 -17.09 -5.47
N HIS A 104 1.72 -18.13 -4.66
CA HIS A 104 0.55 -19.02 -4.70
C HIS A 104 -0.43 -18.83 -3.53
N ILE A 105 -0.26 -17.77 -2.71
CA ILE A 105 -1.23 -17.48 -1.66
C ILE A 105 -2.60 -17.18 -2.31
N PRO A 106 -3.68 -17.84 -1.87
CA PRO A 106 -5.01 -17.60 -2.41
C PRO A 106 -5.46 -16.15 -2.24
N LEU A 107 -6.23 -15.66 -3.20
CA LEU A 107 -6.89 -14.37 -3.13
C LEU A 107 -8.33 -14.55 -2.64
N THR A 108 -8.69 -13.88 -1.54
CA THR A 108 -10.04 -13.94 -0.97
C THR A 108 -10.30 -12.72 -0.07
N SER A 109 -11.57 -12.42 0.15
CA SER A 109 -12.01 -11.46 1.17
C SER A 109 -11.37 -11.78 2.52
N MET A 110 -10.76 -10.78 3.15
CA MET A 110 -10.13 -10.93 4.46
C MET A 110 -10.33 -9.67 5.31
N PRO A 111 -10.62 -9.79 6.63
CA PRO A 111 -10.93 -8.64 7.47
C PRO A 111 -9.89 -7.50 7.45
N TYR A 112 -8.61 -7.82 7.30
CA TYR A 112 -7.56 -6.80 7.19
C TYR A 112 -7.62 -6.01 5.89
N GLY A 113 -8.14 -6.57 4.79
CA GLY A 113 -8.38 -5.86 3.55
C GLY A 113 -9.34 -4.68 3.78
N GLN A 114 -10.52 -4.94 4.37
CA GLN A 114 -11.49 -3.89 4.68
C GLN A 114 -10.94 -2.88 5.69
N ALA A 115 -10.26 -3.34 6.75
CA ALA A 115 -9.66 -2.44 7.74
C ALA A 115 -8.63 -1.48 7.11
N MET A 116 -7.76 -1.99 6.24
CA MET A 116 -6.74 -1.19 5.56
C MET A 116 -7.34 -0.24 4.53
N ALA A 117 -8.37 -0.66 3.80
CA ALA A 117 -9.13 0.24 2.92
C ALA A 117 -9.76 1.40 3.71
N MET A 118 -10.41 1.12 4.85
CA MET A 118 -10.97 2.17 5.71
C MET A 118 -9.90 3.16 6.18
N LEU A 119 -8.74 2.66 6.63
CA LEU A 119 -7.62 3.52 7.05
C LEU A 119 -7.15 4.43 5.91
N CYS A 120 -6.87 3.87 4.71
CA CYS A 120 -6.33 4.66 3.62
C CYS A 120 -7.34 5.68 3.07
N LEU A 121 -8.61 5.30 2.94
CA LEU A 121 -9.66 6.22 2.46
C LEU A 121 -9.94 7.33 3.48
N THR A 122 -9.91 7.03 4.78
CA THR A 122 -10.08 8.05 5.83
C THR A 122 -8.93 9.05 5.84
N GLU A 123 -7.69 8.58 5.62
CA GLU A 123 -6.56 9.48 5.48
C GLU A 123 -6.64 10.29 4.18
N TYR A 124 -7.14 9.70 3.09
CA TYR A 124 -7.33 10.39 1.81
C TYR A 124 -8.36 11.52 1.88
N LEU A 125 -9.44 11.35 2.66
CA LEU A 125 -10.44 12.40 2.91
C LEU A 125 -9.83 13.69 3.49
N ARG A 126 -8.65 13.63 4.12
CA ARG A 126 -7.94 14.82 4.62
C ARG A 126 -7.45 15.76 3.52
N ASN A 127 -7.49 15.35 2.25
CA ASN A 127 -7.13 16.20 1.12
C ASN A 127 -8.27 17.12 0.63
N TYR A 128 -9.47 16.96 1.19
CA TYR A 128 -10.67 17.71 0.82
C TYR A 128 -10.99 18.87 1.80
N PHE A 129 -10.11 19.12 2.77
CA PHE A 129 -10.19 20.19 3.76
C PHE A 129 -8.82 20.87 3.92
#